data_AF-A0A853F6P7-F1
#
_entry.id   AF-A0A853F6P7-F1
#
_cell.length_a   1.000
_cell.length_b   1.000
_cell.length_c   1.000
_cell.angle_alpha   90.00
_cell.angle_beta   90.00
_cell.angle_gamma   90.00
#
_symmetry.space_group_name_H-M   'P 1'
#
loop_
_entity.id
_entity.type
_entity.pdbx_description
1 polymer ?
#
loop_
_entity_poly.entity_id
_entity_poly.type
_entity_poly.pdbx_seq_one_letter_code
_entity_poly.pdbx_strand_id
1 'polypeptide(L)' 'MQKKNILYPLQHGFRKGRSCETQLIEFVDDISKNLQEGRQTDILIMDFAKAFDKVNHSLLIHKLRY' A
#
# COMPACT_ATOMS: atom_id res chain seq x y z
N MET A 1 4.01 -7.30 16.65
CA MET A 1 4.74 -7.56 15.39
C MET A 1 4.87 -6.29 14.54
N GLN A 2 5.38 -5.19 15.09
CA GLN A 2 5.79 -4.00 14.33
C GLN A 2 7.05 -3.44 15.00
N LYS A 3 8.14 -4.22 15.00
CA LYS A 3 9.39 -3.82 15.67
C LYS A 3 10.17 -2.78 14.87
N LYS A 4 9.80 -2.54 13.59
CA LYS A 4 10.46 -1.61 12.67
C LYS A 4 9.43 -0.99 11.72
N ASN A 5 9.50 0.32 11.48
CA ASN A 5 8.57 1.09 10.66
C ASN A 5 8.85 0.91 9.14
N ILE A 6 8.98 -0.34 8.68
CA ILE A 6 9.39 -0.69 7.31
C ILE A 6 8.23 -0.75 6.30
N LEU A 7 6.99 -0.78 6.79
CA LEU A 7 5.78 -0.87 5.98
C LEU A 7 5.22 0.52 5.75
N TYR A 8 4.76 0.78 4.52
CA TYR A 8 4.13 2.04 4.18
C TYR A 8 2.84 2.25 5.00
N PRO A 9 2.56 3.47 5.52
CA PRO A 9 1.39 3.72 6.35
C PRO A 9 0.07 3.25 5.73
N LEU A 10 -0.16 3.52 4.42
CA LEU A 10 -1.39 3.11 3.71
C LEU A 10 -1.29 1.71 3.08
N GLN A 11 -0.34 0.88 3.50
CA GLN A 11 -0.38 -0.54 3.13
C GLN A 11 -1.46 -1.24 3.95
N HIS A 12 -2.43 -1.88 3.32
CA HIS A 12 -3.47 -2.68 4.00
C HIS A 12 -3.20 -4.18 3.93
N GLY A 13 -2.64 -4.66 2.82
CA GLY A 13 -2.28 -6.06 2.63
C GLY A 13 -1.30 -6.55 3.69
N PHE A 14 -1.57 -7.76 4.21
CA PHE A 14 -0.73 -8.46 5.19
C PHE A 14 -0.46 -7.69 6.50
N ARG A 15 -1.38 -6.79 6.92
CA ARG A 15 -1.27 -6.06 8.19
C ARG A 15 -2.42 -6.39 9.14
N LYS A 16 -2.08 -6.64 10.41
CA LYS A 16 -3.08 -6.82 11.46
C LYS A 16 -3.90 -5.54 11.64
N GLY A 17 -5.22 -5.69 11.70
CA GLY A 17 -6.15 -4.57 11.91
C GLY A 17 -6.40 -3.70 10.68
N ARG A 18 -5.97 -4.14 9.50
CA ARG A 18 -6.33 -3.51 8.21
C ARG A 18 -6.90 -4.58 7.29
N SER A 19 -7.84 -4.18 6.43
CA SER A 19 -8.50 -5.06 5.48
C SER A 19 -8.66 -4.38 4.12
N CYS A 20 -9.17 -5.13 3.14
CA CYS A 20 -9.49 -4.57 1.82
C CYS A 20 -10.62 -3.52 1.92
N GLU A 21 -11.58 -3.75 2.80
CA GLU A 21 -12.69 -2.83 3.06
C GLU A 21 -12.18 -1.50 3.63
N THR A 22 -11.28 -1.54 4.62
CA THR A 22 -10.74 -0.28 5.18
C THR A 22 -9.90 0.48 4.15
N GLN A 23 -9.20 -0.23 3.26
CA GLN A 23 -8.45 0.40 2.16
C GLN A 23 -9.39 1.10 1.18
N LEU A 24 -10.49 0.44 0.82
CA LEU A 24 -11.47 0.97 -0.12
C LEU A 24 -12.20 2.19 0.47
N ILE A 25 -12.56 2.15 1.75
CA ILE A 25 -13.20 3.28 2.44
C ILE A 25 -12.28 4.51 2.44
N GLU A 26 -11.02 4.35 2.85
CA GLU A 26 -10.03 5.44 2.85
C GLU A 26 -9.83 6.02 1.43
N PHE A 27 -9.73 5.16 0.42
CA PHE A 27 -9.56 5.57 -0.98
C PHE A 27 -10.76 6.36 -1.52
N VAL A 28 -11.98 5.91 -1.25
CA VAL A 28 -13.20 6.60 -1.69
C VAL A 28 -13.37 7.95 -0.99
N ASP A 29 -13.04 8.03 0.30
CA ASP A 29 -13.05 9.28 1.06
C ASP A 29 -12.06 10.30 0.45
N ASP A 30 -10.84 9.87 0.10
CA ASP A 30 -9.84 10.73 -0.55
C ASP A 30 -10.32 11.25 -1.92
N ILE A 31 -10.89 10.38 -2.76
CA ILE A 31 -11.46 10.79 -4.05
C ILE A 31 -12.62 11.77 -3.86
N SER A 32 -13.50 11.49 -2.88
CA SER A 32 -14.67 12.32 -2.62
C SER A 32 -14.27 13.73 -2.18
N LYS A 33 -13.25 13.86 -1.34
CA LYS A 33 -12.67 15.16 -0.94
C LYS A 33 -12.09 15.92 -2.12
N ASN A 34 -11.27 15.26 -2.93
CA ASN A 34 -10.70 15.90 -4.13
C ASN A 34 -11.78 16.38 -5.09
N LEU A 35 -12.84 15.58 -5.27
CA LEU A 35 -13.98 15.93 -6.11
C LEU A 35 -14.71 17.17 -5.59
N GLN A 36 -14.97 17.25 -4.27
CA GLN A 36 -15.61 18.42 -3.65
C GLN A 36 -14.80 19.70 -3.83
N GLU A 37 -13.47 19.59 -3.83
CA GLU A 37 -12.56 20.70 -4.03
C GLU A 37 -12.31 21.02 -5.53
N GLY A 38 -12.94 20.30 -6.45
CA GLY A 38 -12.76 20.48 -7.89
C GLY A 38 -11.37 20.11 -8.40
N ARG A 39 -10.61 19.29 -7.65
CA ARG A 39 -9.27 18.84 -8.03
C ARG A 39 -9.35 17.69 -9.03
N GLN A 40 -8.58 17.79 -10.12
CA GLN A 40 -8.37 16.65 -11.01
C GLN A 40 -7.65 15.53 -10.23
N THR A 41 -8.21 14.32 -10.31
CA THR A 41 -7.66 13.13 -9.66
C THR A 41 -7.56 12.01 -10.69
N ASP A 42 -6.35 11.49 -10.87
CA ASP A 42 -6.05 10.38 -11.77
C ASP A 42 -5.63 9.16 -10.95
N ILE A 43 -6.07 7.97 -11.37
CA ILE A 43 -5.82 6.71 -10.66
C ILE A 43 -4.94 5.81 -11.52
N LEU A 44 -3.83 5.33 -10.95
CA LEU A 44 -2.98 4.31 -11.55
C LEU A 44 -3.09 3.01 -10.76
N ILE A 45 -3.70 2.00 -11.39
CA ILE A 45 -3.78 0.65 -10.83
C ILE A 45 -2.64 -0.17 -11.43
N MET A 46 -1.76 -0.68 -10.58
CA MET A 46 -0.59 -1.46 -10.97
C MET A 46 -0.63 -2.84 -10.33
N ASP A 47 -0.11 -3.83 -11.04
CA ASP A 47 0.10 -5.18 -10.52
C ASP A 47 1.47 -5.72 -10.90
N PHE A 48 2.03 -6.58 -10.05
CA PHE A 48 3.32 -7.22 -10.28
C PHE A 48 3.13 -8.63 -10.81
N ALA A 49 3.51 -8.87 -12.06
CA ALA A 49 3.52 -10.21 -12.63
C ALA A 49 4.51 -11.12 -11.87
N LYS A 50 3.99 -12.16 -11.20
CA LYS A 50 4.75 -13.11 -10.36
C LYS A 50 5.51 -12.42 -9.23
N ALA A 51 4.81 -11.61 -8.44
CA ALA A 51 5.38 -10.75 -7.40
C ALA A 51 6.34 -11.47 -6.45
N PHE A 52 5.97 -12.67 -5.97
CA PHE A 52 6.79 -13.43 -5.01
C PHE A 52 7.98 -14.14 -5.67
N ASP A 53 7.83 -14.63 -6.91
CA ASP A 53 8.91 -15.33 -7.63
C ASP A 53 10.04 -14.38 -8.06
N LYS A 54 9.72 -13.09 -8.28
CA LYS A 54 10.67 -12.10 -8.79
C LYS A 54 11.36 -11.25 -7.71
N VAL A 55 11.14 -11.55 -6.43
CA VAL A 55 11.79 -10.78 -5.36
C VAL A 55 13.29 -11.09 -5.33
N ASN A 56 14.14 -10.06 -5.47
CA ASN A 56 15.58 -10.22 -5.32
C ASN A 56 15.94 -10.55 -3.87
N HIS A 57 16.49 -11.75 -3.63
CA HIS A 57 16.82 -12.23 -2.29
C HIS A 57 17.85 -11.37 -1.55
N SER A 58 18.90 -10.89 -2.24
CA SER A 58 19.94 -10.05 -1.62
C SER A 58 19.36 -8.72 -1.14
N LEU A 59 18.50 -8.09 -1.96
CA LEU A 59 17.83 -6.85 -1.59
C LEU A 59 16.83 -7.06 -0.44
N LEU A 60 16.09 -8.17 -0.44
CA LEU A 60 15.16 -8.51 0.63
C LEU A 60 15.88 -8.68 1.97
N ILE A 61 16.98 -9.43 1.99
CA ILE A 61 17.81 -9.63 3.20
C ILE A 61 18.37 -8.31 3.70
N HIS A 62 18.85 -7.44 2.79
CA HIS A 62 19.30 -6.10 3.14
C HIS A 62 18.19 -5.29 3.83
N LYS A 63 16.98 -5.26 3.25
CA LYS A 63 15.82 -4.53 3.80
C LYS A 63 15.37 -5.02 5.19
N LEU A 64 15.55 -6.31 5.51
CA LEU A 64 15.18 -6.87 6.82
C LEU A 64 16.18 -6.54 7.94
N ARG A 65 17.44 -6.19 7.59
CA ARG A 65 18.50 -5.88 8.56
C ARG A 65 18.35 -4.48 9.16
N TYR A 66 17.85 -3.51 8.41
CA TYR A 66 17.44 -2.17 8.89
C TYR A 66 16.09 -2.23 9.59
#